data_AF-A3JC49-F1
#
_entry.id   AF-A3JC49-F1
#
_cell.length_a   1.000
_cell.length_b   1.000
_cell.length_c   1.000
_cell.angle_alpha   90.00
_cell.angle_beta   90.00
_cell.angle_gamma   90.00
#
_symmetry.space_group_name_H-M   'P 1'
#
loop_
_entity.id
_entity.type
_entity.pdbx_description
1 polymer ?
#
loop_
_entity_poly.entity_id
_entity_poly.type
_entity_poly.pdbx_seq_one_letter_code
_entity_poly.pdbx_strand_id
1 'polypeptide(L)' 'MDSLFSSVGNAFGGLLSLVWLVIVILAIVKVAKSRASTVAKVIWIIVLLAFPLIGLIIWLLFGPRG' A
#
# COMPACT_ATOMS: atom_id res chain seq x y z
N MET A 1 3.42 -13.45 -32.22
CA MET A 1 4.55 -13.04 -31.34
C MET A 1 4.08 -11.99 -30.32
N ASP A 2 3.31 -11.02 -30.78
CA ASP A 2 2.28 -10.19 -30.12
C ASP A 2 1.53 -10.85 -28.92
N SER A 3 1.07 -12.10 -29.02
CA SER A 3 0.43 -12.81 -27.88
C SER A 3 1.39 -13.24 -26.75
N LEU A 4 2.68 -13.40 -27.04
CA LEU A 4 3.69 -13.66 -26.01
C LEU A 4 4.02 -12.36 -25.27
N PHE A 5 4.10 -11.23 -25.98
CA PHE A 5 4.31 -9.92 -25.35
C PHE A 5 3.15 -9.52 -24.41
N SER A 6 1.91 -9.80 -24.80
CA SER A 6 0.76 -9.58 -23.90
C SER A 6 0.78 -10.53 -22.69
N SER A 7 1.16 -11.80 -22.89
CA SER A 7 1.25 -12.79 -21.81
C SER A 7 2.34 -12.45 -20.80
N VAL A 8 3.49 -11.99 -21.29
CA VAL A 8 4.61 -11.51 -20.47
C VAL A 8 4.21 -10.25 -19.70
N GLY A 9 3.53 -9.29 -20.35
CA GLY A 9 3.01 -8.09 -19.71
C GLY A 9 2.01 -8.38 -18.57
N ASN A 10 1.15 -9.38 -18.74
CA ASN A 10 0.18 -9.79 -17.72
C ASN A 10 0.84 -10.45 -16.50
N ALA A 11 1.88 -11.26 -16.72
CA ALA A 11 2.65 -11.87 -15.64
C ALA A 11 3.34 -10.81 -14.76
N PHE A 12 3.93 -9.79 -15.39
CA PHE A 12 4.52 -8.65 -14.67
C PHE A 12 3.46 -7.80 -13.96
N GLY A 13 2.32 -7.49 -14.59
CA GLY A 13 1.24 -6.74 -13.97
C GLY A 13 0.64 -7.44 -12.74
N GLY A 14 0.42 -8.76 -12.83
CA GLY A 14 -0.06 -9.58 -11.72
C GLY A 14 0.89 -9.57 -10.53
N LEU A 15 2.18 -9.84 -10.77
CA LEU A 15 3.19 -9.86 -9.72
C LEU A 15 3.41 -8.47 -9.09
N LEU A 16 3.45 -7.41 -9.89
CA LEU A 16 3.61 -6.04 -9.39
C LEU A 16 2.44 -5.61 -8.50
N SER A 17 1.21 -5.96 -8.89
CA SER A 17 0.01 -5.68 -8.08
C SER A 17 0.01 -6.44 -6.75
N LEU A 18 0.52 -7.68 -6.74
CA LEU A 18 0.63 -8.49 -5.53
C LEU A 18 1.65 -7.89 -4.55
N VAL A 19 2.81 -7.48 -5.06
CA VAL A 19 3.84 -6.77 -4.27
C VAL A 19 3.26 -5.46 -3.71
N TRP A 20 2.51 -4.72 -4.52
CA TRP A 20 1.87 -3.47 -4.09
C TRP A 20 0.89 -3.70 -2.93
N LEU A 21 0.06 -4.73 -3.02
CA LEU A 21 -0.89 -5.09 -1.96
C LEU A 21 -0.16 -5.43 -0.65
N VAL A 22 0.94 -6.18 -0.73
CA VAL A 22 1.77 -6.51 0.44
C VAL A 22 2.31 -5.23 1.10
N ILE A 23 2.80 -4.27 0.32
CA ILE A 23 3.32 -3.00 0.84
C ILE A 23 2.23 -2.20 1.56
N VAL A 24 1.02 -2.13 0.99
CA VAL A 24 -0.12 -1.45 1.63
C VAL A 24 -0.49 -2.11 2.95
N ILE A 25 -0.53 -3.45 3.00
CA ILE A 25 -0.79 -4.20 4.24
C ILE A 25 0.29 -3.90 5.29
N LEU A 26 1.56 -3.89 4.90
CA LEU A 26 2.67 -3.57 5.80
C LEU A 26 2.56 -2.15 6.37
N ALA A 27 2.13 -1.18 5.56
CA ALA A 27 1.88 0.18 6.03
C ALA A 27 0.75 0.21 7.08
N ILE A 28 -0.36 -0.48 6.83
CA ILE A 28 -1.48 -0.60 7.77
C ILE A 28 -1.04 -1.24 9.09
N VAL A 29 -0.28 -2.34 9.04
CA VAL A 29 0.26 -3.01 10.24
C VAL A 29 1.16 -2.07 11.03
N LYS A 30 2.02 -1.29 10.37
CA LYS A 30 2.87 -0.30 11.04
C LYS A 30 2.06 0.81 11.71
N VAL A 31 1.00 1.32 11.05
CA VAL A 31 0.08 2.28 11.66
C VAL A 31 -0.60 1.68 12.89
N ALA A 32 -1.12 0.46 12.79
CA ALA A 32 -1.82 -0.22 13.87
C ALA A 32 -0.91 -0.43 15.10
N LYS A 33 0.36 -0.79 14.88
CA LYS A 33 1.35 -0.99 15.94
C LYS A 33 1.95 0.30 16.50
N SER A 34 1.67 1.46 15.90
CA SER A 34 2.27 2.72 16.35
C SER A 34 1.75 3.17 17.72
N ARG A 35 2.50 4.04 18.40
CA ARG A 35 2.08 4.71 19.66
C ARG A 35 1.11 5.87 19.44
N ALA A 36 0.64 6.09 18.21
CA ALA A 36 -0.35 7.12 17.90
C ALA A 36 -1.70 6.84 18.61
N SER A 37 -2.49 7.88 18.82
CA SER A 37 -3.84 7.73 19.38
C SER A 37 -4.73 6.87 18.46
N THR A 38 -5.74 6.20 19.04
CA THR A 38 -6.66 5.33 18.29
C THR A 38 -7.31 6.04 17.11
N VAL A 39 -7.73 7.30 17.28
CA VAL A 39 -8.34 8.11 16.21
C VAL A 39 -7.34 8.35 15.07
N ALA A 40 -6.10 8.70 15.40
CA ALA A 40 -5.06 8.91 14.39
C ALA A 40 -4.80 7.62 13.58
N LYS A 41 -4.77 6.45 14.23
CA LYS A 41 -4.62 5.16 13.55
C LYS A 41 -5.74 4.92 12.54
N VAL A 42 -6.99 5.13 12.96
CA VAL A 42 -8.16 4.90 12.11
C VAL A 42 -8.13 5.81 10.88
N ILE A 43 -7.83 7.10 11.06
CA ILE A 43 -7.70 8.05 9.94
C ILE A 43 -6.64 7.59 8.94
N TRP A 44 -5.47 7.19 9.42
CA TRP A 44 -4.38 6.72 8.57
C TRP A 44 -4.73 5.44 7.81
N ILE A 45 -5.43 4.49 8.44
CA ILE A 45 -5.88 3.26 7.80
C ILE A 45 -6.91 3.58 6.71
N ILE A 46 -7.86 4.48 6.97
CA ILE A 46 -8.85 4.92 5.98
C ILE A 46 -8.17 5.57 4.78
N VAL A 47 -7.18 6.45 5.00
CA VAL A 47 -6.44 7.12 3.92
C VAL A 47 -5.67 6.10 3.06
N LEU A 48 -5.01 5.12 3.69
CA LEU A 48 -4.29 4.05 2.99
C LEU A 48 -5.22 3.16 2.15
N LEU A 49 -6.45 2.91 2.61
CA LEU A 49 -7.43 2.10 1.88
C LEU A 49 -8.13 2.87 0.76
N ALA A 50 -8.53 4.13 1.03
CA ALA A 50 -9.21 4.97 0.05
C ALA A 50 -8.26 5.39 -1.09
N PHE A 51 -7.00 5.66 -0.75
CA PHE A 51 -5.98 6.10 -1.70
C PHE A 51 -4.72 5.26 -1.54
N PRO A 52 -4.66 4.03 -2.09
CA PRO A 52 -3.52 3.13 -1.86
C PRO A 52 -2.20 3.66 -2.42
N LEU A 53 -2.23 4.40 -3.53
CA LEU A 53 -1.03 5.03 -4.11
C LEU A 53 -0.61 6.27 -3.33
N ILE A 54 -1.48 7.28 -3.30
CA ILE A 54 -1.17 8.57 -2.69
C ILE A 54 -1.06 8.47 -1.17
N GLY A 55 -1.96 7.72 -0.53
CA GLY A 55 -1.96 7.47 0.91
C GLY A 55 -0.69 6.74 1.36
N LEU A 56 -0.16 5.80 0.57
CA LEU A 56 1.13 5.16 0.87
C LEU A 56 2.29 6.16 0.79
N ILE A 57 2.31 7.04 -0.22
CA ILE A 57 3.34 8.08 -0.37
C ILE A 57 3.27 9.05 0.81
N ILE A 58 2.07 9.53 1.18
CA ILE A 58 1.87 10.43 2.31
C ILE A 58 2.28 9.73 3.62
N TRP A 59 1.93 8.45 3.79
CA TRP A 59 2.35 7.66 4.95
C TRP A 59 3.87 7.45 5.01
N LEU A 60 4.55 7.29 3.87
CA LEU A 60 6.00 7.20 3.80
C LEU A 60 6.71 8.49 4.22
N LEU A 61 6.05 9.65 4.13
CA LEU A 61 6.60 10.94 4.54
C LEU A 61 6.18 11.33 5.96
N PHE A 62 4.88 11.25 6.26
CA PHE A 62 4.27 11.76 7.49
C PHE A 62 3.59 10.69 8.34
N GLY A 63 3.66 9.43 7.93
CA GLY A 63 3.02 8.33 8.63
C GLY A 63 3.54 8.20 10.07
N PRO A 64 2.68 7.72 11.00
CA PRO A 64 3.03 7.57 12.40
C PRO A 64 4.13 6.51 12.52
N ARG A 65 5.35 6.99 12.75
CA ARG A 65 6.56 6.20 12.98
C ARG A 65 6.95 6.38 14.44
N GLY A 66 6.44 5.49 15.29
CA GLY A 66 6.69 5.52 16.74
C GLY A 66 6.16 4.29 17.43
#